data_AF-A0A932R2W5-F1
#
_entry.id   AF-A0A932R2W5-F1
#
_cell.length_a   1.000
_cell.length_b   1.000
_cell.length_c   1.000
_cell.angle_alpha   90.00
_cell.angle_beta   90.00
_cell.angle_gamma   90.00
#
_symmetry.space_group_name_H-M   'P 1'
#
loop_
_entity.id
_entity.type
_entity.pdbx_description
1 polymer ?
#
loop_
_entity_poly.entity_id
_entity_poly.type
_entity_poly.pdbx_seq_one_letter_code
_entity_poly.pdbx_strand_id
1 'polypeptide(L)'
;MEIIKTPLILKSLEQRVGCKIILEPKFKQAGSIEFENGRKFYFKNTSIDINNFGSAEVSRDKGYTRYFMNILGYPIPKGEIFFSDHWCTVNKSNNNIFAAVTYAQQLGFPLIVKPNNKSQGEDVYKVYDARQLFNVLKRLFKKHNIILLEEFIQGNDYRLVVLDNELVMAYQRLPIRLEGNGTNTIEELLSLRLEELRANGRHVSLLINDERIKERLKYFYKVTNDYVPKQYEEITLLDNANLSTGGTAVDVTSAINSGYVSTVIKLIKELGLRFAGVDLITDGNIKEPPLNLKFIEVNSSPGLSHYASLGKKYHRNVENLYIKIVTSLKNMV
;
A
#
# COMPACT_ATOMS: atom_id res chain seq x y z
N MET A 1 7.40 15.47 17.49
CA MET A 1 8.19 15.31 16.24
C MET A 1 7.27 15.63 15.08
N GLU A 2 7.65 16.50 14.15
CA GLU A 2 6.78 16.93 13.03
C GLU A 2 6.52 15.75 12.07
N ILE A 3 5.28 15.61 11.56
CA ILE A 3 4.93 14.54 10.63
C ILE A 3 5.81 14.65 9.39
N ILE A 4 6.52 13.57 9.05
CA ILE A 4 7.35 13.50 7.84
C ILE A 4 6.43 13.59 6.61
N LYS A 5 6.45 14.73 5.92
CA LYS A 5 5.67 14.98 4.68
C LYS A 5 6.61 15.18 3.50
N THR A 6 6.30 14.55 2.37
CA THR A 6 7.08 14.68 1.12
C THR A 6 7.35 16.14 0.72
N PRO A 7 6.37 17.07 0.73
CA PRO A 7 6.63 18.49 0.44
C PRO A 7 7.70 19.14 1.33
N LEU A 8 7.75 18.79 2.61
CA LEU A 8 8.72 19.33 3.55
C LEU A 8 10.12 18.74 3.33
N ILE A 9 10.19 17.45 3.00
CA ILE A 9 11.45 16.82 2.56
C ILE A 9 11.93 17.51 1.29
N LEU A 10 11.07 17.68 0.28
CA LEU A 10 11.46 18.37 -0.95
C LEU A 10 12.03 19.76 -0.61
N LYS A 11 11.31 20.56 0.20
CA LYS A 11 11.76 21.90 0.59
C LYS A 11 13.13 21.91 1.28
N SER A 12 13.45 20.91 2.12
CA SER A 12 14.78 20.84 2.77
C SER A 12 15.93 20.52 1.81
N LEU A 13 15.63 20.11 0.57
CA LEU A 13 16.61 19.71 -0.44
C LEU A 13 16.97 20.82 -1.45
N GLU A 14 16.35 22.00 -1.40
CA GLU A 14 16.57 23.11 -2.35
C GLU A 14 18.06 23.37 -2.62
N GLN A 15 18.83 23.62 -1.56
CA GLN A 15 20.26 23.94 -1.66
C GLN A 15 21.08 22.76 -2.18
N ARG A 16 20.71 21.52 -1.83
CA ARG A 16 21.44 20.30 -2.21
C ARG A 16 21.28 19.97 -3.69
N VAL A 17 20.15 20.33 -4.30
CA VAL A 17 19.84 20.00 -5.71
C VAL A 17 20.00 21.20 -6.65
N GLY A 18 20.16 22.41 -6.11
CA GLY A 18 20.27 23.64 -6.91
C GLY A 18 18.96 23.92 -7.64
N CYS A 19 17.87 23.97 -6.88
CA CYS A 19 16.53 24.31 -7.37
C CYS A 19 15.79 25.16 -6.34
N LYS A 20 14.73 25.84 -6.78
CA LYS A 20 13.81 26.56 -5.91
C LYS A 20 12.52 25.77 -5.75
N ILE A 21 12.08 25.58 -4.52
CA ILE A 21 10.87 24.85 -4.16
C ILE A 21 9.90 25.82 -3.49
N ILE A 22 8.79 26.04 -4.19
CA ILE A 22 7.70 26.89 -3.70
C ILE A 22 6.61 25.98 -3.14
N LEU A 23 6.26 26.19 -1.88
CA LEU A 23 5.13 25.51 -1.25
C LEU A 23 3.91 26.42 -1.25
N GLU A 24 2.74 25.82 -1.45
CA GLU A 24 1.48 26.46 -1.12
C GLU A 24 1.49 26.84 0.38
N PRO A 25 1.23 28.12 0.72
CA PRO A 25 1.57 28.65 2.05
C PRO A 25 0.69 28.12 3.18
N LYS A 26 -0.58 27.77 2.92
CA LYS A 26 -1.57 27.45 3.96
C LYS A 26 -1.46 26.01 4.44
N PHE A 27 -1.44 25.06 3.52
CA PHE A 27 -1.51 23.62 3.79
C PHE A 27 -0.17 22.91 3.55
N LYS A 28 0.71 23.50 2.72
CA LYS A 28 2.03 22.95 2.40
C LYS A 28 1.97 21.51 1.85
N GLN A 29 0.90 21.20 1.13
CA GLN A 29 0.67 19.90 0.49
C GLN A 29 0.98 19.90 -1.00
N ALA A 30 0.97 21.07 -1.63
CA ALA A 30 1.26 21.24 -3.04
C ALA A 30 2.36 22.29 -3.22
N GLY A 31 3.00 22.25 -4.37
CA GLY A 31 4.08 23.18 -4.69
C GLY A 31 4.64 22.97 -6.08
N SER A 32 5.76 23.65 -6.34
CA SER A 32 6.52 23.51 -7.57
C SER A 32 8.01 23.45 -7.31
N ILE A 33 8.71 22.72 -8.18
CA ILE A 33 10.16 22.67 -8.30
C ILE A 33 10.52 23.52 -9.52
N GLU A 34 11.35 24.54 -9.33
CA GLU A 34 11.80 25.48 -10.35
C GLU A 34 13.32 25.39 -10.50
N PHE A 35 13.78 25.16 -11.73
CA PHE A 35 15.20 25.10 -12.07
C PHE A 35 15.68 26.40 -12.71
N GLU A 36 16.98 26.68 -12.62
CA GLU A 36 17.61 27.89 -13.19
C GLU A 36 17.41 28.02 -14.71
N ASN A 37 17.25 26.90 -15.42
CA ASN A 37 16.93 26.88 -16.85
C ASN A 37 15.46 27.24 -17.16
N GLY A 38 14.69 27.67 -16.16
CA GLY A 38 13.28 28.06 -16.30
C GLY A 38 12.28 26.91 -16.28
N ARG A 39 12.73 25.65 -16.26
CA ARG A 39 11.82 24.49 -16.21
C ARG A 39 11.15 24.39 -14.84
N LYS A 40 9.87 24.02 -14.87
CA LYS A 40 9.01 23.95 -13.70
C LYS A 40 8.22 22.65 -13.69
N PHE A 41 8.22 21.99 -12.54
CA PHE A 41 7.44 20.78 -12.30
C PHE A 41 6.57 20.98 -11.07
N TYR A 42 5.38 20.41 -11.07
CA TYR A 42 4.44 20.53 -9.96
C TYR A 42 4.41 19.24 -9.15
N PHE A 43 3.97 19.37 -7.90
CA PHE A 43 3.72 18.22 -7.06
C PHE A 43 2.55 18.48 -6.12
N LYS A 44 1.91 17.38 -5.71
CA LYS A 44 0.90 17.34 -4.66
C LYS A 44 1.08 16.07 -3.84
N ASN A 45 1.27 16.23 -2.53
CA ASN A 45 1.57 15.15 -1.60
C ASN A 45 2.80 14.34 -2.08
N THR A 46 2.61 13.08 -2.44
CA THR A 46 3.65 12.18 -2.95
C THR A 46 3.72 12.16 -4.48
N SER A 47 2.75 12.78 -5.17
CA SER A 47 2.71 12.82 -6.63
C SER A 47 3.59 13.94 -7.14
N ILE A 48 4.59 13.57 -7.93
CA ILE A 48 5.57 14.43 -8.57
C ILE A 48 5.51 14.12 -10.07
N ASP A 49 5.72 15.11 -10.92
CA ASP A 49 5.68 15.00 -12.40
C ASP A 49 6.86 14.20 -12.98
N ILE A 50 7.13 13.00 -12.45
CA ILE A 50 8.18 12.08 -12.91
C ILE A 50 7.64 10.95 -13.79
N ASN A 51 6.36 10.57 -13.59
CA ASN A 51 5.69 9.55 -14.39
C ASN A 51 4.82 10.21 -15.45
N ASN A 52 4.67 9.53 -16.59
CA ASN A 52 3.67 9.91 -17.60
C ASN A 52 2.26 9.86 -16.98
N PHE A 53 1.43 10.87 -17.28
CA PHE A 53 0.11 11.00 -16.68
C PHE A 53 -0.76 9.76 -16.91
N GLY A 54 -0.83 9.25 -18.15
CA GLY A 54 -1.61 8.05 -18.49
C GLY A 54 -1.17 6.81 -17.71
N SER A 55 0.15 6.55 -17.64
CA SER A 55 0.70 5.44 -16.86
C SER A 55 0.40 5.57 -15.36
N ALA A 56 0.52 6.79 -14.82
CA ALA A 56 0.20 7.05 -13.42
C ALA A 56 -1.29 6.83 -13.12
N GLU A 57 -2.20 7.28 -13.99
CA GLU A 57 -3.64 7.08 -13.82
C GLU A 57 -4.03 5.60 -13.92
N VAL A 58 -3.49 4.86 -14.89
CA VAL A 58 -3.70 3.41 -14.99
C VAL A 58 -3.25 2.71 -13.71
N SER A 59 -2.07 3.06 -13.17
CA SER A 59 -1.55 2.44 -11.94
C SER A 59 -2.41 2.69 -10.68
N ARG A 60 -3.20 3.77 -10.67
CA ARG A 60 -4.11 4.09 -9.55
C ARG A 60 -5.41 3.28 -9.60
N ASP A 61 -5.72 2.70 -10.75
CA ASP A 61 -6.87 1.83 -10.97
C ASP A 61 -6.44 0.37 -10.91
N LYS A 62 -6.86 -0.34 -9.84
CA LYS A 62 -6.45 -1.73 -9.61
C LYS A 62 -6.93 -2.65 -10.74
N GLY A 63 -8.12 -2.44 -11.28
CA GLY A 63 -8.69 -3.20 -12.38
C GLY A 63 -7.87 -3.05 -13.66
N TYR A 64 -7.58 -1.82 -14.08
CA TYR A 64 -6.78 -1.59 -15.29
C TYR A 64 -5.33 -2.03 -15.12
N THR A 65 -4.70 -1.74 -13.98
CA THR A 65 -3.34 -2.22 -13.68
C THR A 65 -3.27 -3.72 -13.81
N ARG A 66 -4.22 -4.43 -13.18
CA ARG A 66 -4.30 -5.90 -13.23
C ARG A 66 -4.48 -6.41 -14.67
N TYR A 67 -5.34 -5.77 -15.45
CA TYR A 67 -5.57 -6.11 -16.86
C TYR A 67 -4.28 -6.06 -17.68
N PHE A 68 -3.53 -4.96 -17.60
CA PHE A 68 -2.27 -4.83 -18.35
C PHE A 68 -1.17 -5.76 -17.82
N MET A 69 -1.08 -5.96 -16.50
CA MET A 69 -0.13 -6.92 -15.93
C MET A 69 -0.40 -8.36 -16.38
N ASN A 70 -1.67 -8.73 -16.51
CA ASN A 70 -2.07 -10.03 -17.03
C ASN A 70 -1.69 -10.20 -18.51
N ILE A 71 -1.90 -9.18 -19.34
CA ILE A 71 -1.48 -9.19 -20.75
C ILE A 71 0.03 -9.36 -20.89
N LEU A 72 0.80 -8.70 -20.02
CA LEU A 72 2.26 -8.77 -20.00
C LEU A 72 2.79 -10.09 -19.40
N GLY A 73 1.91 -10.97 -18.92
CA GLY A 73 2.28 -12.28 -18.38
C GLY A 73 2.82 -12.25 -16.95
N TYR A 74 2.58 -11.18 -16.19
CA TYR A 74 2.98 -11.12 -14.79
C TYR A 74 2.04 -11.93 -13.90
N PRO A 75 2.57 -12.69 -12.93
CA PRO A 75 1.76 -13.48 -12.03
C PRO A 75 1.03 -12.55 -11.05
N ILE A 76 -0.29 -12.57 -11.12
CA ILE A 76 -1.18 -11.78 -10.26
C ILE A 76 -2.20 -12.70 -9.58
N PRO A 77 -2.87 -12.24 -8.50
CA PRO A 77 -4.05 -12.91 -7.98
C PRO A 77 -5.14 -13.04 -9.06
N LYS A 78 -5.76 -14.21 -9.16
CA LYS A 78 -7.03 -14.39 -9.88
C LYS A 78 -8.09 -13.51 -9.22
N GLY A 79 -8.85 -12.79 -10.01
CA GLY A 79 -9.89 -11.90 -9.50
C GLY A 79 -10.65 -11.22 -10.62
N GLU A 80 -11.69 -10.48 -10.25
CA GLU A 80 -12.53 -9.72 -11.18
C GLU A 80 -13.12 -8.47 -10.50
N ILE A 81 -13.44 -7.45 -11.30
CA ILE A 81 -14.15 -6.26 -10.84
C ILE A 81 -15.67 -6.42 -10.91
N PHE A 82 -16.32 -5.94 -9.86
CA PHE A 82 -17.76 -5.91 -9.71
C PHE A 82 -18.23 -4.50 -9.38
N PHE A 83 -19.47 -4.23 -9.74
CA PHE A 83 -20.04 -2.89 -9.83
C PHE A 83 -21.23 -2.72 -8.90
N SER A 84 -21.43 -1.48 -8.42
CA SER A 84 -22.70 -1.10 -7.82
C SER A 84 -23.81 -1.16 -8.89
N ASP A 85 -25.09 -1.27 -8.48
CA ASP A 85 -26.21 -1.40 -9.42
C ASP A 85 -26.27 -0.20 -10.41
N HIS A 86 -25.98 1.00 -9.91
CA HIS A 86 -25.87 2.19 -10.75
C HIS A 86 -24.74 2.03 -11.79
N TRP A 87 -23.57 1.55 -11.39
CA TRP A 87 -22.42 1.40 -12.28
C TRP A 87 -22.57 0.24 -13.26
N CYS A 88 -23.32 -0.80 -12.91
CA CYS A 88 -23.76 -1.83 -13.86
C CYS A 88 -24.54 -1.21 -15.02
N THR A 89 -25.48 -0.31 -14.71
CA THR A 89 -26.26 0.42 -15.72
C THR A 89 -25.36 1.30 -16.59
N VAL A 90 -24.49 2.11 -15.97
CA VAL A 90 -23.57 3.03 -16.69
C VAL A 90 -22.66 2.27 -17.66
N ASN A 91 -22.15 1.10 -17.25
CA ASN A 91 -21.18 0.34 -18.03
C ASN A 91 -21.81 -0.80 -18.85
N LYS A 92 -23.14 -0.92 -18.87
CA LYS A 92 -23.87 -2.04 -19.52
C LYS A 92 -23.29 -3.41 -19.13
N SER A 93 -22.99 -3.57 -17.84
CA SER A 93 -22.37 -4.76 -17.27
C SER A 93 -23.34 -5.52 -16.37
N ASN A 94 -23.23 -6.84 -16.35
CA ASN A 94 -23.94 -7.72 -15.43
C ASN A 94 -23.09 -8.12 -14.20
N ASN A 95 -21.90 -7.54 -14.02
CA ASN A 95 -21.00 -7.83 -12.90
C ASN A 95 -21.47 -7.16 -11.59
N ASN A 96 -22.70 -7.42 -11.17
CA ASN A 96 -23.27 -6.93 -9.91
C ASN A 96 -22.86 -7.82 -8.72
N ILE A 97 -23.44 -7.53 -7.55
CA ILE A 97 -23.18 -8.30 -6.31
C ILE A 97 -23.50 -9.80 -6.43
N PHE A 98 -24.50 -10.20 -7.21
CA PHE A 98 -24.87 -11.62 -7.38
C PHE A 98 -23.87 -12.35 -8.29
N ALA A 99 -23.41 -11.68 -9.35
CA ALA A 99 -22.30 -12.17 -10.17
C ALA A 99 -21.03 -12.34 -9.34
N ALA A 100 -20.75 -11.41 -8.42
CA ALA A 100 -19.62 -11.50 -7.50
C ALA A 100 -19.68 -12.75 -6.59
N VAL A 101 -20.86 -13.05 -6.03
CA VAL A 101 -21.06 -14.25 -5.21
C VAL A 101 -20.90 -15.53 -6.04
N THR A 102 -21.42 -15.55 -7.26
CA THR A 102 -21.29 -16.71 -8.17
C THR A 102 -19.82 -16.95 -8.53
N TYR A 103 -19.10 -15.88 -8.90
CA TYR A 103 -17.67 -15.92 -9.18
C TYR A 103 -16.87 -16.40 -7.97
N ALA A 104 -17.20 -15.92 -6.77
CA ALA A 104 -16.54 -16.32 -5.54
C ALA A 104 -16.67 -17.82 -5.24
N GLN A 105 -17.83 -18.41 -5.51
CA GLN A 105 -18.06 -19.85 -5.34
C GLN A 105 -17.21 -20.68 -6.31
N GLN A 106 -16.98 -20.18 -7.52
CA GLN A 106 -16.12 -20.83 -8.51
C GLN A 106 -14.63 -20.69 -8.17
N LEU A 107 -14.22 -19.52 -7.69
CA LEU A 107 -12.82 -19.24 -7.33
C LEU A 107 -12.40 -19.95 -6.04
N GLY A 108 -13.31 -20.08 -5.08
CA GLY A 108 -13.06 -20.65 -3.76
C GLY A 108 -12.65 -19.61 -2.71
N PHE A 109 -12.93 -19.90 -1.45
CA PHE A 109 -12.60 -19.04 -0.31
C PHE A 109 -11.30 -19.51 0.39
N PRO A 110 -10.56 -18.61 1.06
CA PRO A 110 -10.87 -17.20 1.32
C PRO A 110 -10.54 -16.26 0.16
N LEU A 111 -11.23 -15.12 0.11
CA LEU A 111 -11.07 -14.07 -0.90
C LEU A 111 -10.77 -12.71 -0.25
N ILE A 112 -10.18 -11.81 -1.02
CA ILE A 112 -9.96 -10.41 -0.67
C ILE A 112 -10.94 -9.53 -1.44
N VAL A 113 -11.61 -8.64 -0.72
CA VAL A 113 -12.53 -7.63 -1.26
C VAL A 113 -11.93 -6.25 -1.02
N LYS A 114 -11.69 -5.48 -2.08
CA LYS A 114 -11.07 -4.14 -1.98
C LYS A 114 -11.66 -3.14 -2.97
N PRO A 115 -11.82 -1.86 -2.61
CA PRO A 115 -12.22 -0.83 -3.57
C PRO A 115 -11.16 -0.62 -4.64
N ASN A 116 -11.60 -0.35 -5.87
CA ASN A 116 -10.71 -0.28 -7.04
C ASN A 116 -9.70 0.87 -6.99
N ASN A 117 -10.08 2.00 -6.41
CA ASN A 117 -9.33 3.26 -6.44
C ASN A 117 -8.85 3.74 -5.05
N LYS A 118 -8.98 2.90 -4.02
CA LYS A 118 -8.51 3.22 -2.66
C LYS A 118 -7.12 2.70 -2.40
N SER A 119 -6.44 3.28 -1.40
CA SER A 119 -5.07 2.92 -1.02
C SER A 119 -5.00 2.64 0.48
N GLN A 120 -3.80 2.30 0.99
CA GLN A 120 -3.53 2.16 2.44
C GLN A 120 -4.36 1.09 3.17
N GLY A 121 -4.95 0.15 2.43
CA GLY A 121 -5.82 -0.88 2.99
C GLY A 121 -7.16 -0.35 3.51
N GLU A 122 -7.57 0.84 3.09
CA GLU A 122 -8.90 1.38 3.36
C GLU A 122 -9.96 0.44 2.77
N ASP A 123 -10.91 0.02 3.59
CA ASP A 123 -12.04 -0.83 3.16
C ASP A 123 -11.63 -2.18 2.53
N VAL A 124 -10.46 -2.71 2.88
CA VAL A 124 -10.03 -4.05 2.48
C VAL A 124 -10.48 -5.09 3.50
N TYR A 125 -11.17 -6.14 3.03
CA TYR A 125 -11.71 -7.22 3.85
C TYR A 125 -11.25 -8.58 3.30
N LYS A 126 -10.97 -9.51 4.21
CA LYS A 126 -10.81 -10.92 3.90
C LYS A 126 -12.11 -11.66 4.25
N VAL A 127 -12.66 -12.37 3.28
CA VAL A 127 -13.94 -13.09 3.43
C VAL A 127 -13.74 -14.59 3.29
N TYR A 128 -14.47 -15.36 4.09
CA TYR A 128 -14.31 -16.80 4.24
C TYR A 128 -15.49 -17.60 3.66
N ASP A 129 -16.62 -16.94 3.41
CA ASP A 129 -17.80 -17.57 2.82
C ASP A 129 -18.67 -16.57 2.03
N ALA A 130 -19.63 -17.11 1.28
CA ALA A 130 -20.53 -16.33 0.44
C ALA A 130 -21.42 -15.34 1.23
N ARG A 131 -21.83 -15.69 2.45
CA ARG A 131 -22.68 -14.84 3.29
C ARG A 131 -21.89 -13.63 3.77
N GLN A 132 -20.65 -13.83 4.23
CA GLN A 132 -19.75 -12.75 4.62
C GLN A 132 -19.44 -11.85 3.42
N LEU A 133 -19.11 -12.44 2.26
CA LEU A 133 -18.88 -11.68 1.02
C LEU A 133 -20.07 -10.79 0.67
N PHE A 134 -21.28 -11.33 0.65
CA PHE A 134 -22.48 -10.57 0.33
C PHE A 134 -22.70 -9.38 1.28
N ASN A 135 -22.49 -9.58 2.58
CA ASN A 135 -22.62 -8.51 3.57
C ASN A 135 -21.56 -7.42 3.40
N VAL A 136 -20.30 -7.82 3.15
CA VAL A 136 -19.18 -6.89 2.87
C VAL A 136 -19.47 -6.07 1.61
N LEU A 137 -19.86 -6.73 0.51
CA LEU A 137 -20.18 -6.05 -0.76
C LEU A 137 -21.35 -5.08 -0.59
N LYS A 138 -22.43 -5.46 0.12
CA LYS A 138 -23.54 -4.55 0.44
C LYS A 138 -23.10 -3.30 1.20
N ARG A 139 -22.12 -3.43 2.10
CA ARG A 139 -21.55 -2.30 2.85
C ARG A 139 -20.67 -1.42 1.95
N LEU A 140 -19.83 -2.04 1.13
CA LEU A 140 -18.88 -1.34 0.28
C LEU A 140 -19.53 -0.61 -0.90
N PHE A 141 -20.53 -1.21 -1.55
CA PHE A 141 -21.24 -0.58 -2.68
C PHE A 141 -22.08 0.65 -2.29
N LYS A 142 -22.27 0.91 -0.99
CA LYS A 142 -22.82 2.20 -0.51
C LYS A 142 -21.85 3.37 -0.64
N LYS A 143 -20.55 3.08 -0.79
CA LYS A 143 -19.47 4.08 -0.77
C LYS A 143 -18.64 4.07 -2.06
N HIS A 144 -18.56 2.93 -2.73
CA HIS A 144 -17.69 2.70 -3.88
C HIS A 144 -18.48 2.10 -5.04
N ASN A 145 -18.18 2.53 -6.26
CA ASN A 145 -18.87 2.02 -7.46
C ASN A 145 -18.20 0.76 -8.06
N ILE A 146 -16.92 0.54 -7.77
CA ILE A 146 -16.12 -0.54 -8.35
C ILE A 146 -15.36 -1.22 -7.21
N ILE A 147 -15.57 -2.52 -7.06
CA ILE A 147 -14.92 -3.37 -6.08
C ILE A 147 -14.19 -4.50 -6.81
N LEU A 148 -12.93 -4.71 -6.46
CA LEU A 148 -12.14 -5.83 -6.91
C LEU A 148 -12.26 -6.98 -5.89
N LEU A 149 -12.61 -8.16 -6.39
CA LEU A 149 -12.63 -9.41 -5.65
C LEU A 149 -11.51 -10.30 -6.18
N GLU A 150 -10.61 -10.77 -5.33
CA GLU A 150 -9.44 -11.58 -5.72
C GLU A 150 -9.17 -12.74 -4.75
N GLU A 151 -8.46 -13.75 -5.21
CA GLU A 151 -7.99 -14.85 -4.37
C GLU A 151 -7.07 -14.33 -3.26
N PHE A 152 -7.20 -14.90 -2.06
CA PHE A 152 -6.25 -14.60 -1.00
C PHE A 152 -4.92 -15.32 -1.28
N ILE A 153 -3.84 -14.54 -1.38
CA ILE A 153 -2.49 -15.09 -1.49
C ILE A 153 -1.87 -15.17 -0.09
N GLN A 154 -1.49 -16.37 0.32
CA GLN A 154 -0.65 -16.58 1.48
C GLN A 154 0.83 -16.39 1.09
N GLY A 155 1.61 -15.79 1.98
CA GLY A 155 3.04 -15.60 1.79
C GLY A 155 3.55 -14.38 2.54
N ASN A 156 4.80 -14.01 2.26
CA ASN A 156 5.45 -12.84 2.83
C ASN A 156 5.15 -11.60 1.96
N ASP A 157 4.63 -10.54 2.59
CA ASP A 157 4.29 -9.27 1.95
C ASP A 157 5.52 -8.35 1.88
N TYR A 158 5.90 -7.94 0.67
CA TYR A 158 6.99 -7.00 0.43
C TYR A 158 6.54 -5.80 -0.39
N ARG A 159 7.18 -4.66 -0.13
CA ARG A 159 7.16 -3.50 -1.00
C ARG A 159 8.55 -3.19 -1.52
N LEU A 160 8.65 -3.09 -2.83
CA LEU A 160 9.86 -2.67 -3.55
C LEU A 160 9.62 -1.29 -4.16
N VAL A 161 10.54 -0.36 -3.97
CA VAL A 161 10.48 1.01 -4.52
C VAL A 161 11.54 1.14 -5.58
N VAL A 162 11.12 1.41 -6.80
CA VAL A 162 11.98 1.53 -7.98
C VAL A 162 11.99 2.97 -8.47
N LEU A 163 13.18 3.43 -8.87
CA LEU A 163 13.37 4.66 -9.64
C LEU A 163 14.21 4.33 -10.88
N ASP A 164 13.65 4.56 -12.05
CA ASP A 164 14.19 4.17 -13.35
C ASP A 164 14.59 2.69 -13.37
N ASN A 165 15.88 2.38 -13.49
CA ASN A 165 16.41 1.02 -13.56
C ASN A 165 17.05 0.58 -12.23
N GLU A 166 16.71 1.21 -11.11
CA GLU A 166 17.31 0.96 -9.81
C GLU A 166 16.25 0.61 -8.75
N LEU A 167 16.47 -0.48 -8.01
CA LEU A 167 15.77 -0.71 -6.74
C LEU A 167 16.36 0.22 -5.69
N VAL A 168 15.54 1.13 -5.17
CA VAL A 168 15.97 2.11 -4.17
C VAL A 168 15.74 1.59 -2.75
N MET A 169 14.64 0.86 -2.53
CA MET A 169 14.27 0.32 -1.22
C MET A 169 13.48 -0.97 -1.39
N ALA A 170 13.71 -1.94 -0.52
CA ALA A 170 12.83 -3.09 -0.34
C ALA A 170 12.59 -3.34 1.13
N TYR A 171 11.33 -3.56 1.53
CA TYR A 171 11.00 -3.91 2.90
C TYR A 171 9.86 -4.91 2.98
N GLN A 172 10.00 -5.86 3.91
CA GLN A 172 8.89 -6.71 4.31
C GLN A 172 7.92 -5.90 5.14
N ARG A 173 6.63 -6.04 4.86
CA ARG A 173 5.57 -5.47 5.67
C ARG A 173 5.03 -6.55 6.61
N LEU A 174 4.89 -6.21 7.89
CA LEU A 174 4.31 -7.08 8.90
C LEU A 174 3.01 -6.47 9.42
N PRO A 175 1.94 -7.28 9.59
CA PRO A 175 0.69 -6.81 10.16
C PRO A 175 0.88 -6.32 11.60
N ILE A 176 -0.05 -5.48 12.05
CA ILE A 176 -0.05 -5.04 13.44
C ILE A 176 -0.30 -6.25 14.36
N ARG A 177 0.59 -6.40 15.33
CA ARG A 177 0.54 -7.43 16.38
C ARG A 177 0.61 -6.77 17.74
N LEU A 178 -0.03 -7.41 18.71
CA LEU A 178 0.09 -7.12 20.12
C LEU A 178 0.70 -8.33 20.81
N GLU A 179 1.54 -8.08 21.80
CA GLU A 179 2.06 -9.10 22.71
C GLU A 179 1.36 -8.91 24.06
N GLY A 180 0.77 -10.00 24.57
CA GLY A 180 0.12 -9.98 25.86
C GLY A 180 1.10 -9.78 27.00
N ASN A 181 0.66 -9.04 28.02
CA ASN A 181 1.38 -8.84 29.27
C ASN A 181 0.69 -9.52 30.47
N GLY A 182 -0.42 -10.23 30.23
CA GLY A 182 -1.21 -10.89 31.27
C GLY A 182 -2.10 -9.98 32.10
N THR A 183 -2.12 -8.67 31.84
CA THR A 183 -2.88 -7.68 32.64
C THR A 183 -3.78 -6.79 31.80
N ASN A 184 -3.30 -6.30 30.65
CA ASN A 184 -4.03 -5.38 29.80
C ASN A 184 -4.92 -6.09 28.78
N THR A 185 -6.08 -5.50 28.50
CA THR A 185 -6.97 -5.97 27.43
C THR A 185 -6.36 -5.69 26.05
N ILE A 186 -6.86 -6.35 25.00
CA ILE A 186 -6.49 -6.06 23.61
C ILE A 186 -6.73 -4.57 23.28
N GLU A 187 -7.84 -4.00 23.75
CA GLU A 187 -8.17 -2.59 23.56
C GLU A 187 -7.13 -1.65 24.19
N GLU A 188 -6.71 -1.94 25.42
CA GLU A 188 -5.69 -1.17 26.14
C GLU A 188 -4.32 -1.31 25.47
N LEU A 189 -3.90 -2.54 25.14
CA LEU A 189 -2.66 -2.83 24.43
C LEU A 189 -2.60 -2.12 23.07
N LEU A 190 -3.71 -2.12 22.32
CA LEU A 190 -3.82 -1.39 21.06
C LEU A 190 -3.69 0.12 21.28
N SER A 191 -4.36 0.66 22.30
CA SER A 191 -4.32 2.09 22.61
C SER A 191 -2.89 2.55 22.89
N LEU A 192 -2.19 1.84 23.78
CA LEU A 192 -0.77 2.08 24.10
C LEU A 192 0.12 1.99 22.85
N ARG A 193 -0.09 0.97 22.02
CA ARG A 193 0.67 0.80 20.78
C ARG A 193 0.45 1.95 19.79
N LEU A 194 -0.79 2.41 19.62
CA LEU A 194 -1.09 3.53 18.73
C LEU A 194 -0.51 4.85 19.25
N GLU A 195 -0.50 5.07 20.56
CA GLU A 195 0.16 6.23 21.19
C GLU A 195 1.66 6.22 20.96
N GLU A 196 2.33 5.09 21.18
CA GLU A 196 3.76 4.92 20.94
C GLU A 196 4.12 5.21 19.47
N LEU A 197 3.33 4.67 18.53
CA LEU A 197 3.53 4.92 17.10
C LEU A 197 3.41 6.42 16.76
N ARG A 198 2.40 7.11 17.32
CA ARG A 198 2.21 8.55 17.12
C ARG A 198 3.34 9.37 17.74
N ALA A 199 3.81 9.01 18.94
CA ALA A 199 4.94 9.66 19.60
C ALA A 199 6.22 9.57 18.76
N ASN A 200 6.40 8.45 18.04
CA ASN A 200 7.47 8.23 17.08
C ASN A 200 7.25 8.89 15.70
N GLY A 201 6.27 9.80 15.58
CA GLY A 201 6.00 10.56 14.36
C GLY A 201 5.27 9.77 13.26
N ARG A 202 4.73 8.58 13.59
CA ARG A 202 3.92 7.81 12.64
C ARG A 202 2.48 8.28 12.63
N HIS A 203 2.00 8.63 11.45
CA HIS A 203 0.57 8.84 11.24
C HIS A 203 -0.15 7.49 11.13
N VAL A 204 -0.98 7.13 12.10
CA VAL A 204 -1.72 5.87 12.08
C VAL A 204 -3.22 6.15 11.95
N SER A 205 -3.84 5.60 10.93
CA SER A 205 -5.27 5.76 10.62
C SER A 205 -6.15 4.69 11.27
N LEU A 206 -5.55 3.71 11.96
CA LEU A 206 -6.29 2.66 12.64
C LEU A 206 -7.05 3.22 13.85
N LEU A 207 -8.32 2.87 13.95
CA LEU A 207 -9.17 3.17 15.09
C LEU A 207 -9.20 1.97 16.04
N ILE A 208 -9.31 2.23 17.33
CA ILE A 208 -9.42 1.20 18.37
C ILE A 208 -10.64 0.29 18.11
N ASN A 209 -11.76 0.90 17.69
CA ASN A 209 -13.03 0.22 17.42
C ASN A 209 -13.23 -0.19 15.96
N ASP A 210 -12.15 -0.41 15.21
CA ASP A 210 -12.24 -0.85 13.81
C ASP A 210 -12.93 -2.23 13.72
N GLU A 211 -14.02 -2.30 12.96
CA GLU A 211 -14.83 -3.52 12.81
C GLU A 211 -14.02 -4.71 12.26
N ARG A 212 -12.98 -4.46 11.45
CA ARG A 212 -12.12 -5.52 10.91
C ARG A 212 -11.35 -6.24 12.02
N ILE A 213 -10.98 -5.54 13.08
CA ILE A 213 -10.32 -6.13 14.25
C ILE A 213 -11.32 -7.07 14.95
N LYS A 214 -12.55 -6.60 15.21
CA LYS A 214 -13.59 -7.40 15.86
C LYS A 214 -13.92 -8.66 15.07
N GLU A 215 -14.09 -8.54 13.75
CA GLU A 215 -14.35 -9.67 12.85
C GLU A 215 -13.21 -10.71 12.95
N ARG A 216 -11.95 -10.26 12.98
CA ARG A 216 -10.78 -11.12 13.09
C ARG A 216 -10.65 -11.81 14.46
N LEU A 217 -10.78 -11.06 15.55
CA LEU A 217 -10.68 -11.60 16.91
C LEU A 217 -11.72 -12.69 17.15
N LYS A 218 -12.96 -12.42 16.74
CA LYS A 218 -14.05 -13.39 16.82
C LYS A 218 -13.78 -14.64 15.97
N TYR A 219 -13.23 -14.48 14.76
CA TYR A 219 -13.04 -15.61 13.86
C TYR A 219 -11.88 -16.52 14.28
N PHE A 220 -10.70 -15.97 14.54
CA PHE A 220 -9.48 -16.75 14.78
C PHE A 220 -9.23 -17.08 16.25
N TYR A 221 -9.52 -16.15 17.15
CA TYR A 221 -9.17 -16.28 18.56
C TYR A 221 -10.39 -16.63 19.42
N LYS A 222 -11.61 -16.47 18.88
CA LYS A 222 -12.89 -16.65 19.60
C LYS A 222 -13.02 -15.72 20.81
N VAL A 223 -12.43 -14.52 20.72
CA VAL A 223 -12.44 -13.50 21.77
C VAL A 223 -12.96 -12.16 21.26
N THR A 224 -13.14 -11.23 22.18
CA THR A 224 -13.52 -9.83 21.98
C THR A 224 -12.40 -8.88 22.44
N ASN A 225 -12.55 -7.57 22.22
CA ASN A 225 -11.50 -6.57 22.50
C ASN A 225 -11.13 -6.45 24.01
N ASP A 226 -12.02 -6.88 24.90
CA ASP A 226 -11.86 -6.91 26.37
C ASP A 226 -11.08 -8.14 26.87
N TYR A 227 -10.69 -9.05 25.96
CA TYR A 227 -9.81 -10.16 26.31
C TYR A 227 -8.44 -9.67 26.77
N VAL A 228 -7.94 -10.26 27.87
CA VAL A 228 -6.59 -10.04 28.40
C VAL A 228 -5.68 -11.17 27.90
N PRO A 229 -4.81 -10.93 26.91
CA PRO A 229 -3.91 -11.96 26.40
C PRO A 229 -2.85 -12.33 27.45
N LYS A 230 -2.51 -13.61 27.51
CA LYS A 230 -1.49 -14.10 28.44
C LYS A 230 -0.14 -13.47 28.14
N GLN A 231 0.74 -13.46 29.13
CA GLN A 231 2.11 -12.98 28.92
C GLN A 231 2.75 -13.70 27.71
N TYR A 232 3.31 -12.93 26.78
CA TYR A 232 3.93 -13.38 25.52
C TYR A 232 2.97 -13.95 24.47
N GLU A 233 1.66 -13.88 24.67
CA GLU A 233 0.68 -14.28 23.66
C GLU A 233 0.63 -13.25 22.52
N GLU A 234 0.98 -13.66 21.30
CA GLU A 234 0.91 -12.80 20.11
C GLU A 234 -0.49 -12.81 19.49
N ILE A 235 -1.13 -11.63 19.45
CA ILE A 235 -2.41 -11.42 18.78
C ILE A 235 -2.21 -10.54 17.54
N THR A 236 -2.51 -11.07 16.36
CA THR A 236 -2.50 -10.30 15.11
C THR A 236 -3.88 -9.67 14.91
N LEU A 237 -3.97 -8.34 14.75
CA LEU A 237 -5.27 -7.65 14.73
C LEU A 237 -5.86 -7.46 13.33
N LEU A 238 -5.05 -7.47 12.28
CA LEU A 238 -5.50 -7.32 10.89
C LEU A 238 -4.73 -8.27 9.97
N ASP A 239 -5.37 -8.71 8.88
CA ASP A 239 -4.69 -9.47 7.82
C ASP A 239 -3.73 -8.61 6.99
N ASN A 240 -3.98 -7.30 6.88
CA ASN A 240 -3.17 -6.42 6.05
C ASN A 240 -1.92 -5.92 6.80
N ALA A 241 -0.80 -5.88 6.08
CA ALA A 241 0.49 -5.45 6.62
C ALA A 241 0.75 -3.94 6.47
N ASN A 242 -0.31 -3.12 6.40
CA ASN A 242 -0.15 -1.71 6.06
C ASN A 242 0.45 -0.90 7.22
N LEU A 243 1.49 -0.13 6.91
CA LEU A 243 2.14 0.76 7.87
C LEU A 243 1.21 1.88 8.37
N SER A 244 0.25 2.31 7.54
CA SER A 244 -0.78 3.28 7.90
C SER A 244 -1.74 2.75 8.96
N THR A 245 -1.93 1.43 9.05
CA THR A 245 -2.77 0.76 10.05
C THR A 245 -1.95 0.19 11.22
N GLY A 246 -0.72 0.68 11.42
CA GLY A 246 0.11 0.33 12.56
C GLY A 246 0.97 -0.93 12.38
N GLY A 247 1.01 -1.51 11.18
CA GLY A 247 1.98 -2.55 10.84
C GLY A 247 3.43 -2.07 10.97
N THR A 248 4.39 -2.99 10.91
CA THR A 248 5.83 -2.67 10.94
C THR A 248 6.49 -3.03 9.61
N ALA A 249 7.71 -2.54 9.41
CA ALA A 249 8.50 -2.86 8.22
C ALA A 249 9.91 -3.30 8.61
N VAL A 250 10.41 -4.29 7.89
CA VAL A 250 11.80 -4.79 8.00
C VAL A 250 12.50 -4.50 6.68
N ASP A 251 13.55 -3.67 6.71
CA ASP A 251 14.37 -3.39 5.53
C ASP A 251 15.10 -4.65 5.07
N VAL A 252 14.90 -5.01 3.80
CA VAL A 252 15.53 -6.15 3.12
C VAL A 252 16.27 -5.72 1.86
N THR A 253 16.51 -4.42 1.69
CA THR A 253 17.07 -3.81 0.47
C THR A 253 18.42 -4.42 0.08
N SER A 254 19.30 -4.68 1.04
CA SER A 254 20.62 -5.28 0.78
C SER A 254 20.60 -6.80 0.69
N ALA A 255 19.50 -7.44 1.07
CA ALA A 255 19.38 -8.89 1.20
C ALA A 255 18.56 -9.51 0.06
N ILE A 256 17.73 -8.73 -0.61
CA ILE A 256 16.80 -9.21 -1.64
C ILE A 256 17.52 -9.85 -2.82
N ASN A 257 16.99 -10.98 -3.27
CA ASN A 257 17.49 -11.68 -4.45
C ASN A 257 17.30 -10.83 -5.72
N SER A 258 18.30 -10.84 -6.61
CA SER A 258 18.29 -10.09 -7.87
C SER A 258 17.17 -10.52 -8.83
N GLY A 259 16.62 -11.73 -8.67
CA GLY A 259 15.45 -12.20 -9.41
C GLY A 259 14.20 -11.36 -9.16
N TYR A 260 13.94 -10.93 -7.92
CA TYR A 260 12.84 -9.99 -7.65
C TYR A 260 13.12 -8.63 -8.28
N VAL A 261 14.35 -8.11 -8.07
CA VAL A 261 14.76 -6.78 -8.55
C VAL A 261 14.58 -6.65 -10.06
N SER A 262 15.12 -7.60 -10.81
CA SER A 262 15.03 -7.63 -12.28
C SER A 262 13.59 -7.72 -12.77
N THR A 263 12.77 -8.58 -12.15
CA THR A 263 11.35 -8.75 -12.52
C THR A 263 10.55 -7.48 -12.26
N VAL A 264 10.77 -6.82 -11.12
CA VAL A 264 10.06 -5.59 -10.74
C VAL A 264 10.48 -4.40 -11.61
N ILE A 265 11.78 -4.23 -11.88
CA ILE A 265 12.26 -3.18 -12.80
C ILE A 265 11.65 -3.37 -14.20
N LYS A 266 11.62 -4.62 -14.69
CA LYS A 266 10.99 -4.94 -15.98
C LYS A 266 9.51 -4.55 -15.99
N LEU A 267 8.76 -4.91 -14.94
CA LEU A 267 7.33 -4.58 -14.81
C LEU A 267 7.10 -3.07 -14.86
N ILE A 268 7.87 -2.31 -14.07
CA ILE A 268 7.75 -0.86 -13.99
C ILE A 268 8.02 -0.20 -15.34
N LYS A 269 9.04 -0.67 -16.06
CA LYS A 269 9.36 -0.21 -17.40
C LYS A 269 8.24 -0.50 -18.40
N GLU A 270 7.67 -1.72 -18.39
CA GLU A 270 6.58 -2.11 -19.29
C GLU A 270 5.26 -1.35 -19.02
N LEU A 271 5.02 -0.94 -17.77
CA LEU A 271 3.91 -0.04 -17.43
C LEU A 271 4.18 1.44 -17.76
N GLY A 272 5.36 1.77 -18.28
CA GLY A 272 5.75 3.15 -18.62
C GLY A 272 5.93 4.05 -17.40
N LEU A 273 6.23 3.46 -16.24
CA LEU A 273 6.50 4.17 -15.00
C LEU A 273 8.02 4.31 -14.81
N ARG A 274 8.43 5.44 -14.24
CA ARG A 274 9.80 5.71 -13.81
C ARG A 274 9.97 5.58 -12.31
N PHE A 275 8.97 6.00 -11.53
CA PHE A 275 8.99 5.92 -10.08
C PHE A 275 7.75 5.18 -9.59
N ALA A 276 7.93 4.09 -8.85
CA ALA A 276 6.80 3.33 -8.33
C ALA A 276 7.16 2.52 -7.09
N GLY A 277 6.14 2.26 -6.26
CA GLY A 277 6.16 1.22 -5.24
C GLY A 277 5.38 0.02 -5.74
N VAL A 278 5.98 -1.17 -5.69
CA VAL A 278 5.38 -2.43 -6.11
C VAL A 278 5.18 -3.32 -4.90
N ASP A 279 3.94 -3.73 -4.68
CA ASP A 279 3.55 -4.65 -3.64
C ASP A 279 3.51 -6.06 -4.21
N LEU A 280 4.18 -6.98 -3.55
CA LEU A 280 4.23 -8.38 -3.96
C LEU A 280 4.12 -9.30 -2.75
N ILE A 281 3.60 -10.51 -2.99
CA ILE A 281 3.60 -11.61 -2.05
C ILE A 281 4.38 -12.77 -2.66
N THR A 282 5.20 -13.42 -1.86
CA THR A 282 5.99 -14.57 -2.29
C THR A 282 6.15 -15.55 -1.14
N ASP A 283 6.31 -16.83 -1.49
CA ASP A 283 6.70 -17.85 -0.52
C ASP A 283 8.20 -17.81 -0.26
N GLY A 284 8.61 -18.39 0.87
CA GLY A 284 10.01 -18.56 1.22
C GLY A 284 10.71 -17.27 1.66
N ASN A 285 12.04 -17.31 1.60
CA ASN A 285 12.90 -16.22 2.03
C ASN A 285 13.22 -15.29 0.85
N ILE A 286 13.10 -13.98 1.06
CA ILE A 286 13.38 -12.94 0.04
C ILE A 286 14.82 -12.96 -0.52
N LYS A 287 15.74 -13.65 0.17
CA LYS A 287 17.14 -13.87 -0.25
C LYS A 287 17.26 -14.93 -1.36
N GLU A 288 16.29 -15.83 -1.46
CA GLU A 288 16.25 -16.89 -2.46
C GLU A 288 15.51 -16.43 -3.73
N PRO A 289 15.66 -17.13 -4.87
CA PRO A 289 14.89 -16.82 -6.07
C PRO A 289 13.37 -16.79 -5.83
N PRO A 290 12.61 -16.00 -6.61
CA PRO A 290 11.15 -15.91 -6.46
C PRO A 290 10.44 -17.27 -6.51
N LEU A 291 9.60 -17.54 -5.51
CA LEU A 291 8.79 -18.76 -5.40
C LEU A 291 7.33 -18.38 -5.19
N ASN A 292 6.44 -18.82 -6.08
CA ASN A 292 5.01 -18.47 -6.07
C ASN A 292 4.75 -16.96 -5.99
N LEU A 293 5.61 -16.16 -6.62
CA LEU A 293 5.50 -14.70 -6.66
C LEU A 293 4.16 -14.24 -7.24
N LYS A 294 3.49 -13.32 -6.54
CA LYS A 294 2.27 -12.64 -6.97
C LYS A 294 2.41 -11.14 -6.78
N PHE A 295 2.20 -10.38 -7.85
CA PHE A 295 2.11 -8.93 -7.77
C PHE A 295 0.71 -8.51 -7.31
N ILE A 296 0.65 -7.67 -6.28
CA ILE A 296 -0.60 -7.29 -5.61
C ILE A 296 -1.06 -5.90 -6.03
N GLU A 297 -0.14 -4.94 -6.13
CA GLU A 297 -0.44 -3.54 -6.47
C GLU A 297 0.81 -2.84 -7.01
N VAL A 298 0.62 -1.88 -7.92
CA VAL A 298 1.65 -0.94 -8.37
C VAL A 298 1.16 0.47 -8.04
N ASN A 299 1.97 1.27 -7.39
CA ASN A 299 1.64 2.64 -6.99
C ASN A 299 2.65 3.61 -7.61
N SER A 300 2.19 4.51 -8.49
CA SER A 300 3.06 5.50 -9.15
C SER A 300 3.60 6.61 -8.24
N SER A 301 3.09 6.73 -7.01
CA SER A 301 3.43 7.82 -6.08
C SER A 301 3.51 7.31 -4.64
N PRO A 302 4.37 6.31 -4.34
CA PRO A 302 4.37 5.62 -3.06
C PRO A 302 4.68 6.59 -1.91
N GLY A 303 3.91 6.48 -0.82
CA GLY A 303 4.20 7.19 0.42
C GLY A 303 5.33 6.53 1.21
N LEU A 304 6.34 7.31 1.58
CA LEU A 304 7.55 6.82 2.25
C LEU A 304 7.77 7.38 3.66
N SER A 305 6.82 8.15 4.18
CA SER A 305 6.88 8.74 5.52
C SER A 305 7.01 7.67 6.62
N HIS A 306 6.28 6.56 6.50
CA HIS A 306 6.39 5.45 7.46
C HIS A 306 7.75 4.77 7.42
N TYR A 307 8.29 4.53 6.23
CA TYR A 307 9.64 3.97 6.10
C TYR A 307 10.69 4.93 6.70
N ALA A 308 10.59 6.23 6.40
CA ALA A 308 11.47 7.26 6.97
C ALA A 308 11.39 7.32 8.51
N SER A 309 10.22 7.01 9.11
CA SER A 309 10.02 7.03 10.56
C SER A 309 10.70 5.87 11.30
N LEU A 310 11.20 4.86 10.60
CA LEU A 310 11.91 3.73 11.22
C LEU A 310 13.27 4.14 11.84
N GLY A 311 13.75 5.35 11.54
CA GLY A 311 14.98 5.90 12.12
C GLY A 311 15.81 6.74 11.15
N LYS A 312 16.88 7.36 11.67
CA LYS A 312 17.72 8.33 10.93
C LYS A 312 18.29 7.79 9.62
N LYS A 313 18.69 6.50 9.59
CA LYS A 313 19.20 5.83 8.38
C LYS A 313 18.14 5.84 7.28
N TYR A 314 16.93 5.40 7.58
CA TYR A 314 15.83 5.29 6.63
C TYR A 314 15.33 6.65 6.16
N HIS A 315 15.31 7.65 7.06
CA HIS A 315 15.04 9.04 6.69
C HIS A 315 16.01 9.55 5.63
N ARG A 316 17.33 9.34 5.82
CA ARG A 316 18.35 9.71 4.83
C ARG A 316 18.19 8.97 3.50
N ASN A 317 17.80 7.70 3.53
CA ASN A 317 17.52 6.94 2.31
C ASN A 317 16.37 7.58 1.52
N VAL A 318 15.33 8.06 2.20
CA VAL A 318 14.19 8.75 1.56
C VAL A 318 14.61 10.12 1.02
N GLU A 319 15.41 10.89 1.75
CA GLU A 319 15.99 12.14 1.22
C GLU A 319 16.81 11.89 -0.05
N ASN A 320 17.69 10.89 -0.03
CA ASN A 320 18.54 10.55 -1.18
C ASN A 320 17.71 10.14 -2.40
N LEU A 321 16.59 9.42 -2.20
CA LEU A 321 15.64 9.13 -3.27
C LEU A 321 15.05 10.41 -3.86
N TYR A 322 14.57 11.35 -3.03
CA TYR A 322 14.00 12.60 -3.54
C TYR A 322 15.04 13.47 -4.25
N ILE A 323 16.31 13.44 -3.82
CA ILE A 323 17.41 14.05 -4.59
C ILE A 323 17.49 13.42 -5.98
N LYS A 324 17.54 12.09 -6.08
CA LYS A 324 17.58 11.40 -7.38
C LYS A 324 16.38 11.76 -8.26
N ILE A 325 15.17 11.82 -7.69
CA ILE A 325 13.95 12.24 -8.40
C ILE A 325 14.12 13.66 -8.95
N VAL A 326 14.48 14.63 -8.11
CA VAL A 326 14.60 16.04 -8.54
C VAL A 326 15.73 16.22 -9.55
N THR A 327 16.88 15.58 -9.35
CA THR A 327 17.99 15.58 -10.32
C THR A 327 17.56 14.99 -11.66
N SER A 328 16.77 13.91 -11.63
CA SER A 328 16.22 13.30 -12.85
C SER A 328 15.28 14.25 -13.61
N LEU A 329 14.41 15.00 -12.92
CA LEU A 329 13.56 16.03 -13.55
C LEU A 329 14.39 17.14 -14.21
N LYS A 330 15.47 17.57 -13.56
CA LYS A 330 16.40 18.57 -14.11
C LYS A 330 16.99 18.13 -15.46
N ASN A 331 17.25 16.83 -15.59
CA ASN A 331 17.91 16.23 -16.76
C ASN A 331 16.95 15.68 -17.81
N MET A 332 15.63 15.69 -17.58
CA MET A 332 14.66 15.33 -18.61
C MET A 332 14.84 16.25 -19.83
N VAL A 333 14.95 15.70 -21.04
CA VAL A 333 15.03 16.50 -22.27
C VAL A 333 13.63 16.94 -22.68
#